data_AF-A0A3M1WX38-F1
#
_entry.id   AF-A0A3M1WX38-F1
#
_cell.length_a   1.000
_cell.length_b   1.000
_cell.length_c   1.000
_cell.angle_alpha   90.00
_cell.angle_beta   90.00
_cell.angle_gamma   90.00
#
_symmetry.space_group_name_H-M   'P 1'
#
loop_
_entity.id
_entity.type
_entity.pdbx_description
1 polymer ?
#
loop_
_entity_poly.entity_id
_entity_poly.type
_entity_poly.pdbx_seq_one_letter_code
_entity_poly.pdbx_strand_id
1 'polypeptide(L)'
;GILHFIAVASLLALPLVARPRLALGLGVALILLGMHVSHPFFDQPWIHWLGLMTHKPTTDDYVPIVPWLGVVLIGIAAGHWLQGPQAQALRRYTIDHAPARLLAAAGRHGLIIYLLHQPILFGSVALAAAP
;
A
#
# COMPACT_ATOMS: atom_id res chain seq x y z
N GLY A 1 -3.27 -4.23 -10.47
CA GLY A 1 -3.71 -2.87 -10.09
C GLY A 1 -3.80 -2.72 -8.59
N ILE A 2 -3.39 -1.57 -8.05
CA ILE A 2 -3.36 -1.29 -6.61
C ILE A 2 -4.75 -1.35 -5.96
N LEU A 3 -5.83 -0.98 -6.68
CA LEU A 3 -7.19 -1.06 -6.14
C LEU A 3 -7.63 -2.49 -5.83
N HIS A 4 -7.29 -3.45 -6.70
CA HIS A 4 -7.54 -4.87 -6.47
C HIS A 4 -6.74 -5.38 -5.28
N PHE A 5 -5.46 -4.97 -5.18
CA PHE A 5 -4.64 -5.27 -4.02
C PHE A 5 -5.26 -4.72 -2.73
N ILE A 6 -5.68 -3.46 -2.70
CA ILE A 6 -6.30 -2.85 -1.50
C ILE A 6 -7.55 -3.64 -1.09
N ALA A 7 -8.40 -4.04 -2.03
CA ALA A 7 -9.59 -4.84 -1.75
C ALA A 7 -9.21 -6.22 -1.15
N VAL A 8 -8.30 -6.95 -1.78
CA VAL A 8 -7.84 -8.27 -1.30
C VAL A 8 -7.13 -8.16 0.04
N ALA A 9 -6.21 -7.21 0.19
CA ALA A 9 -5.47 -6.98 1.42
C ALA A 9 -6.39 -6.60 2.57
N SER A 10 -7.43 -5.79 2.31
CA SER A 10 -8.44 -5.45 3.31
C SER A 10 -9.16 -6.71 3.82
N LEU A 11 -9.60 -7.59 2.91
CA LEU A 11 -10.24 -8.86 3.26
C LEU A 11 -9.31 -9.80 4.04
N LEU A 12 -8.07 -9.96 3.59
CA LEU A 12 -7.07 -10.80 4.25
C LEU A 12 -6.65 -10.25 5.63
N ALA A 13 -6.69 -8.94 5.79
CA ALA A 13 -6.31 -8.28 7.03
C ALA A 13 -7.41 -8.32 8.10
N LEU A 14 -8.70 -8.42 7.73
CA LEU A 14 -9.84 -8.48 8.66
C LEU A 14 -9.61 -9.38 9.89
N PRO A 15 -9.22 -10.67 9.77
CA PRO A 15 -9.02 -11.54 10.93
C PRO A 15 -7.88 -11.11 11.85
N LEU A 16 -6.99 -10.22 11.39
CA LEU A 16 -5.79 -9.76 12.10
C LEU A 16 -5.96 -8.37 12.74
N VAL A 17 -7.04 -7.63 12.40
CA VAL A 17 -7.29 -6.27 12.91
C VAL A 17 -7.32 -6.21 14.44
N ALA A 18 -7.90 -7.22 15.10
CA ALA A 18 -7.98 -7.28 16.56
C ALA A 18 -6.74 -7.91 17.23
N ARG A 19 -5.72 -8.31 16.46
CA ARG A 19 -4.55 -9.06 16.95
C ARG A 19 -3.25 -8.35 16.54
N PRO A 20 -2.95 -7.16 17.08
CA PRO A 20 -1.86 -6.30 16.59
C PRO A 20 -0.47 -6.94 16.67
N ARG A 21 -0.18 -7.74 17.71
CA ARG A 21 1.11 -8.45 17.82
C ARG A 21 1.29 -9.52 16.73
N LEU A 22 0.21 -10.24 16.42
CA LEU A 22 0.21 -11.24 15.35
C LEU A 22 0.32 -10.56 13.98
N ALA A 23 -0.42 -9.47 13.77
CA ALA A 23 -0.32 -8.65 12.56
C ALA A 23 1.12 -8.12 12.36
N LEU A 24 1.76 -7.61 13.42
CA LEU A 24 3.16 -7.16 13.36
C LEU A 24 4.10 -8.29 12.98
N GLY A 25 4.01 -9.44 13.67
CA GLY A 25 4.88 -10.59 13.42
C GLY A 25 4.74 -11.13 11.99
N LEU A 26 3.50 -11.33 11.53
CA LEU A 26 3.23 -11.75 10.15
C LEU A 26 3.66 -10.68 9.14
N GLY A 27 3.45 -9.41 9.46
CA GLY A 27 3.82 -8.31 8.56
C GLY A 27 5.33 -8.21 8.35
N VAL A 28 6.11 -8.30 9.43
CA VAL A 28 7.57 -8.37 9.35
C VAL A 28 8.01 -9.62 8.58
N ALA A 29 7.40 -10.78 8.85
CA ALA A 29 7.72 -12.02 8.15
C ALA A 29 7.46 -11.92 6.64
N LEU A 30 6.34 -11.32 6.20
CA LEU A 30 6.02 -11.11 4.79
C LEU A 30 7.00 -10.14 4.11
N ILE A 31 7.41 -9.08 4.80
CA ILE A 31 8.42 -8.15 4.25
C ILE A 31 9.76 -8.88 4.08
N LEU A 32 10.22 -9.59 5.11
CA LEU A 32 11.47 -10.36 5.04
C LEU A 32 11.39 -11.42 3.94
N LEU A 33 10.26 -12.11 3.80
CA LEU A 33 10.02 -13.07 2.71
C LEU A 33 10.17 -12.40 1.34
N GLY A 34 9.49 -11.28 1.10
CA GLY A 34 9.55 -10.57 -0.18
C GLY A 34 10.92 -9.97 -0.51
N MET A 35 11.75 -9.69 0.50
CA MET A 35 13.10 -9.16 0.31
C MET A 35 14.15 -10.25 0.02
N HIS A 36 13.95 -11.46 0.52
CA HIS A 36 14.98 -12.51 0.49
C HIS A 36 14.61 -13.72 -0.36
N VAL A 37 13.33 -13.89 -0.72
CA VAL A 37 12.85 -15.03 -1.48
C VAL A 37 12.31 -14.57 -2.82
N SER A 38 12.96 -15.04 -3.88
CA SER A 38 12.44 -15.02 -5.23
C SER A 38 12.74 -16.36 -5.89
N HIS A 39 11.85 -16.84 -6.76
CA HIS A 39 12.03 -18.14 -7.40
C HIS A 39 11.39 -18.20 -8.79
N PRO A 40 12.03 -18.82 -9.80
CA PRO A 40 11.49 -18.90 -11.17
C PRO A 40 10.12 -19.56 -11.29
N PHE A 41 9.75 -20.40 -10.32
CA PHE A 41 8.39 -20.95 -10.23
C PHE A 41 7.33 -19.84 -10.24
N PHE A 42 7.59 -18.72 -9.57
CA PHE A 42 6.66 -17.58 -9.48
C PHE A 42 6.66 -16.68 -10.71
N ASP A 43 7.47 -16.97 -11.73
CA ASP A 43 7.52 -16.20 -12.98
C ASP A 43 6.31 -16.46 -13.89
N GLN A 44 5.39 -17.35 -13.50
CA GLN A 44 4.18 -17.65 -14.25
C GLN A 44 3.13 -16.54 -14.09
N PRO A 45 2.52 -16.02 -15.18
CA PRO A 45 1.63 -14.85 -15.14
C PRO A 45 0.48 -14.94 -14.12
N TRP A 46 -0.12 -16.12 -13.94
CA TRP A 46 -1.27 -16.32 -13.05
C TRP A 46 -0.96 -16.27 -11.55
N ILE A 47 0.32 -16.25 -11.15
CA ILE A 47 0.79 -16.20 -9.75
C ILE A 47 1.69 -15.00 -9.50
N HIS A 48 1.88 -14.13 -10.49
CA HIS A 48 2.59 -12.86 -10.31
C HIS A 48 1.99 -12.04 -9.18
N TRP A 49 0.69 -12.13 -8.91
CA TRP A 49 0.06 -11.40 -7.79
C TRP A 49 0.62 -11.78 -6.40
N LEU A 50 1.37 -12.89 -6.26
CA LEU A 50 2.05 -13.24 -5.01
C LEU A 50 3.28 -12.37 -4.73
N GLY A 51 4.04 -11.96 -5.77
CA GLY A 51 5.19 -11.05 -5.61
C GLY A 51 6.56 -11.68 -5.36
N LEU A 52 6.70 -12.99 -5.55
CA LEU A 52 7.95 -13.75 -5.34
C LEU A 52 8.68 -14.12 -6.64
N MET A 53 8.33 -13.44 -7.73
CA MET A 53 8.93 -13.63 -9.06
C MET A 53 10.35 -13.04 -9.13
N THR A 54 11.14 -13.53 -10.07
CA THR A 54 12.54 -13.11 -10.28
C THR A 54 12.65 -11.75 -10.97
N HIS A 55 11.59 -11.32 -11.67
CA HIS A 55 11.54 -10.09 -12.42
C HIS A 55 10.18 -9.40 -12.25
N LYS A 56 10.15 -8.07 -12.28
CA LYS A 56 8.89 -7.32 -12.12
C LYS A 56 8.12 -7.26 -13.44
N PRO A 57 6.79 -7.48 -13.44
CA PRO A 57 5.96 -7.26 -14.62
C PRO A 57 6.04 -5.81 -15.11
N THR A 58 5.98 -5.61 -16.43
CA THR A 58 5.94 -4.29 -17.08
C THR A 58 4.55 -3.67 -16.96
N THR A 59 4.19 -3.22 -15.74
CA THR A 59 3.01 -2.39 -15.53
C THR A 59 3.22 -1.45 -14.33
N ASP A 60 2.82 -0.20 -14.52
CA ASP A 60 3.03 0.86 -13.54
C ASP A 60 2.19 0.67 -12.27
N ASP A 61 1.04 0.00 -12.39
CA ASP A 61 0.10 -0.25 -11.30
C ASP A 61 0.20 -1.71 -10.76
N TYR A 62 1.42 -2.22 -10.69
CA TYR A 62 1.69 -3.55 -10.15
C TYR A 62 2.00 -3.51 -8.64
N VAL A 63 1.09 -4.07 -7.85
CA VAL A 63 1.23 -4.23 -6.40
C VAL A 63 0.88 -5.67 -5.99
N PRO A 64 1.88 -6.54 -5.77
CA PRO A 64 1.64 -7.92 -5.33
C PRO A 64 1.31 -8.01 -3.85
N ILE A 65 0.86 -9.19 -3.41
CA ILE A 65 0.60 -9.47 -1.99
C ILE A 65 1.87 -9.39 -1.17
N VAL A 66 2.95 -10.06 -1.58
CA VAL A 66 4.24 -9.99 -0.89
C VAL A 66 5.10 -8.95 -1.62
N PRO A 67 5.70 -7.97 -0.93
CA PRO A 67 5.71 -7.74 0.52
C PRO A 67 4.58 -6.84 1.04
N TRP A 68 3.73 -6.27 0.17
CA TRP A 68 2.85 -5.15 0.51
C TRP A 68 1.77 -5.45 1.55
N LEU A 69 1.22 -6.66 1.59
CA LEU A 69 0.33 -7.09 2.67
C LEU A 69 1.03 -6.97 4.02
N GLY A 70 2.35 -7.21 4.07
CA GLY A 70 3.12 -7.02 5.29
C GLY A 70 3.13 -5.57 5.78
N VAL A 71 3.20 -4.59 4.86
CA VAL A 71 3.08 -3.16 5.17
C VAL A 71 1.70 -2.85 5.76
N VAL A 72 0.62 -3.41 5.19
CA VAL A 72 -0.75 -3.25 5.70
C VAL A 72 -0.86 -3.79 7.13
N LEU A 73 -0.32 -4.99 7.40
CA LEU A 73 -0.38 -5.62 8.72
C LEU A 73 0.46 -4.86 9.78
N ILE A 74 1.62 -4.34 9.39
CA ILE A 74 2.41 -3.45 10.26
C ILE A 74 1.61 -2.17 10.55
N GLY A 75 0.90 -1.62 9.55
CA GLY A 75 0.01 -0.48 9.72
C GLY A 75 -1.10 -0.71 10.76
N ILE A 76 -1.66 -1.92 10.83
CA ILE A 76 -2.63 -2.31 11.89
C ILE A 76 -1.98 -2.25 13.26
N ALA A 77 -0.79 -2.84 13.42
CA ALA A 77 -0.07 -2.83 14.68
C ALA A 77 0.30 -1.41 15.11
N ALA A 78 0.76 -0.59 14.17
CA ALA A 78 1.04 0.83 14.39
C ALA A 78 -0.23 1.58 14.79
N GLY A 79 -1.37 1.35 14.12
CA GLY A 79 -2.65 1.95 14.47
C GLY A 79 -3.07 1.66 15.91
N HIS A 80 -2.93 0.42 16.38
CA HIS A 80 -3.16 0.06 17.78
C HIS A 80 -2.18 0.73 18.74
N TRP A 81 -0.90 0.76 18.40
CA TRP A 81 0.11 1.46 19.21
C TRP A 81 -0.20 2.95 19.34
N LEU A 82 -0.65 3.60 18.26
CA LEU A 82 -1.06 5.01 18.27
C LEU A 82 -2.26 5.26 19.21
N GLN A 83 -3.15 4.30 19.41
CA GLN A 83 -4.29 4.44 20.32
C GLN A 83 -3.92 4.21 21.79
N GLY A 84 -2.76 3.61 22.06
CA GLY A 84 -2.28 3.34 23.41
C GLY A 84 -1.83 4.61 24.17
N PRO A 85 -1.71 4.52 25.51
CA PRO A 85 -1.26 5.64 26.34
C PRO A 85 0.14 6.15 25.97
N GLN A 86 0.99 5.28 25.41
CA GLN A 86 2.36 5.61 24.98
C GLN A 86 2.38 6.67 23.85
N ALA A 87 1.34 6.72 23.02
CA ALA A 87 1.25 7.64 21.88
C ALA A 87 0.34 8.85 22.18
N GLN A 88 -0.01 9.09 23.45
CA GLN A 88 -0.88 10.21 23.83
C GLN A 88 -0.32 11.57 23.40
N ALA A 89 1.00 11.77 23.52
CA ALA A 89 1.67 12.99 23.09
C ALA A 89 1.53 13.23 21.58
N LEU A 90 1.72 12.19 20.76
CA LEU A 90 1.53 12.24 19.31
C LEU A 90 0.07 12.53 18.93
N ARG A 91 -0.90 11.92 19.62
CA ARG A 91 -2.32 12.17 19.34
C ARG A 91 -2.80 13.59 19.69
N ARG A 92 -2.14 14.23 20.67
CA ARG A 92 -2.43 15.63 21.05
C ARG A 92 -1.75 16.62 20.12
N TYR A 93 -0.79 16.17 19.31
CA TYR A 93 -0.13 17.02 18.34
C TYR A 93 -1.09 17.31 17.19
N THR A 94 -1.64 18.53 17.17
CA THR A 94 -2.52 19.00 16.09
C THR A 94 -1.70 19.81 15.09
N ILE A 95 -1.84 19.46 13.81
CA ILE A 95 -1.21 20.19 12.71
C ILE A 95 -2.33 20.96 12.00
N ASP A 96 -2.50 22.23 12.35
CA ASP A 96 -3.53 23.09 11.74
C ASP A 96 -2.91 24.28 10.99
N HIS A 97 -2.26 23.97 9.87
CA HIS A 97 -1.84 24.96 8.90
C HIS A 97 -2.36 24.62 7.50
N ALA A 98 -2.42 25.62 6.63
CA ALA A 98 -3.05 25.50 5.31
C ALA A 98 -2.50 24.32 4.47
N PRO A 99 -1.17 24.08 4.39
CA PRO A 99 -0.63 22.88 3.73
C PRO A 99 -1.16 21.55 4.29
N ALA A 100 -1.26 21.41 5.61
CA ALA A 100 -1.75 20.20 6.25
C ALA A 100 -3.23 19.97 5.95
N ARG A 101 -4.05 21.02 5.96
CA ARG A 101 -5.46 20.93 5.58
C ARG A 101 -5.65 20.54 4.12
N LEU A 102 -4.81 21.08 3.23
CA LEU A 102 -4.82 20.71 1.81
C LEU A 102 -4.44 19.25 1.62
N LEU A 103 -3.38 18.77 2.26
CA LEU A 103 -2.97 17.36 2.23
C LEU A 103 -4.08 16.45 2.76
N ALA A 104 -4.73 16.82 3.87
CA ALA A 104 -5.88 16.08 4.40
C ALA A 104 -7.07 16.07 3.42
N ALA A 105 -7.35 17.19 2.74
CA ALA A 105 -8.39 17.28 1.73
C ALA A 105 -8.08 16.42 0.49
N ALA A 106 -6.83 16.43 0.04
CA ALA A 106 -6.36 15.58 -1.05
C ALA A 106 -6.48 14.09 -0.69
N GLY A 107 -6.06 13.71 0.53
CA GLY A 107 -6.20 12.33 1.03
C GLY A 107 -7.64 11.82 1.02
N ARG A 108 -8.62 12.67 1.39
CA ARG A 108 -10.06 12.32 1.34
C ARG A 108 -10.59 12.04 -0.08
N HIS A 109 -9.97 12.64 -1.10
CA HIS A 109 -10.31 12.44 -2.51
C HIS A 109 -9.26 11.59 -3.24
N GLY A 110 -8.48 10.80 -2.50
CA GLY A 110 -7.37 10.02 -3.05
C GLY A 110 -7.78 9.11 -4.20
N LEU A 111 -8.97 8.50 -4.16
CA LEU A 111 -9.48 7.67 -5.26
C LEU A 111 -9.74 8.47 -6.54
N ILE A 112 -10.33 9.66 -6.43
CA ILE A 112 -10.59 10.53 -7.59
C ILE A 112 -9.27 10.97 -8.19
N ILE A 113 -8.33 11.43 -7.35
CA ILE A 113 -6.98 11.80 -7.78
C ILE A 113 -6.29 10.61 -8.46
N TYR A 114 -6.40 9.41 -7.89
CA TYR A 114 -5.87 8.18 -8.46
C TYR A 114 -6.49 7.83 -9.82
N LEU A 115 -7.79 8.00 -10.02
CA LEU A 115 -8.40 7.71 -11.31
C LEU A 115 -8.06 8.76 -12.37
N LEU A 116 -7.95 10.03 -11.97
CA LEU A 116 -7.69 11.14 -12.89
C LEU A 116 -6.21 11.27 -13.28
N HIS A 117 -5.27 10.91 -12.41
CA HIS A 117 -3.85 11.15 -12.72
C HIS A 117 -3.38 10.36 -13.96
N GLN A 118 -3.84 9.12 -14.17
CA GLN A 118 -3.44 8.31 -15.32
C GLN A 118 -3.85 8.94 -16.67
N PRO A 119 -5.14 9.23 -16.95
CA PRO A 119 -5.53 9.84 -18.22
C PRO A 119 -4.94 11.24 -18.41
N ILE A 120 -4.76 12.02 -17.33
CA ILE A 120 -4.12 13.34 -17.41
C ILE A 120 -2.65 13.20 -17.83
N LEU A 121 -1.90 12.27 -17.23
CA LEU A 121 -0.49 12.05 -17.57
C LEU A 121 -0.32 11.48 -18.97
N PHE A 122 -1.06 10.45 -19.33
CA PHE A 122 -0.98 9.88 -20.67
C PHE A 122 -1.46 10.88 -21.74
N GLY A 123 -2.51 11.63 -21.45
CA GLY A 123 -3.01 12.68 -22.34
C GLY A 123 -2.03 13.83 -22.52
N SER A 124 -1.37 14.29 -21.46
CA SER A 124 -0.39 15.38 -21.55
C SER A 124 0.87 14.97 -22.31
N VAL A 125 1.38 13.75 -22.08
CA VAL A 125 2.50 13.20 -22.84
C VAL A 125 2.14 13.03 -24.32
N ALA A 126 0.95 12.52 -24.61
CA ALA A 126 0.49 12.35 -26.00
C ALA A 126 0.38 13.70 -26.74
N LEU A 127 -0.14 14.74 -26.07
CA LEU A 127 -0.20 16.10 -26.64
C LEU A 127 1.18 16.72 -26.85
N ALA A 128 2.11 16.52 -25.91
CA ALA A 128 3.47 17.03 -26.03
C ALA A 128 4.29 16.32 -27.12
N ALA A 129 3.95 15.06 -27.42
CA ALA A 129 4.59 14.26 -28.47
C ALA A 129 3.91 14.41 -29.86
N ALA A 130 2.84 15.21 -29.96
CA ALA A 130 2.18 15.47 -31.22
C ALA A 130 3.10 16.28 -32.15
N PRO A 131 3.23 15.90 -33.44
CA PRO A 131 4.11 16.55 -34.41
C PRO A 131 3.65 17.95 -34.82
#